data_AF-A0A845HV84-F1
#
_entry.id   AF-A0A845HV84-F1
#
_cell.length_a   1.000
_cell.length_b   1.000
_cell.length_c   1.000
_cell.angle_alpha   90.00
_cell.angle_beta   90.00
_cell.angle_gamma   90.00
#
_symmetry.space_group_name_H-M   'P 1'
#
loop_
_entity.id
_entity.type
_entity.pdbx_description
1 polymer ?
#
loop_
_entity_poly.entity_id
_entity_poly.type
_entity_poly.pdbx_seq_one_letter_code
_entity_poly.pdbx_strand_id
1 'polypeptide(L)'
;VLAGAGPAREALRRQAAEAGLDNVHFLPALERRYMPALLARFDLAYLGWQRQPLYRYGISPNKLGDYMMAARPIVHAVDAANDPVAEAGCGLSTPPDDPTALAAAIARLAALP
;
A
#
# COMPACT_ATOMS: atom_id res chain seq x y z
N VAL A 1 6.82 -5.66 3.08
CA VAL A 1 6.18 -6.47 4.16
C VAL A 1 4.68 -6.48 3.97
N LEU A 2 4.01 -7.63 4.11
CA LEU A 2 2.56 -7.78 4.02
C LEU A 2 2.01 -8.27 5.36
N ALA A 3 1.22 -7.46 6.05
CA ALA A 3 0.64 -7.81 7.36
C ALA A 3 -0.87 -8.01 7.27
N GLY A 4 -1.36 -9.18 7.69
CA GLY A 4 -2.79 -9.49 7.74
C GLY A 4 -3.14 -10.95 7.45
N ALA A 5 -4.42 -11.27 7.60
CA ALA A 5 -4.98 -12.62 7.40
C ALA A 5 -5.98 -12.66 6.22
N GLY A 6 -5.66 -11.97 5.12
CA GLY A 6 -6.51 -11.94 3.94
C GLY A 6 -6.62 -13.32 3.26
N PRO A 7 -7.73 -13.59 2.54
CA PRO A 7 -7.98 -14.90 1.93
C PRO A 7 -6.93 -15.31 0.89
N ALA A 8 -6.29 -14.34 0.25
CA ALA A 8 -5.24 -14.57 -0.75
C ALA A 8 -3.86 -14.91 -0.14
N ARG A 9 -3.69 -14.90 1.20
CA ARG A 9 -2.38 -15.00 1.85
C ARG A 9 -1.59 -16.23 1.41
N GLU A 10 -2.18 -17.42 1.48
CA GLU A 10 -1.45 -18.66 1.16
C GLU A 10 -1.14 -18.77 -0.34
N ALA A 11 -2.03 -18.27 -1.21
CA ALA A 11 -1.77 -18.20 -2.64
C ALA A 11 -0.58 -17.25 -2.95
N LEU A 12 -0.53 -16.08 -2.31
CA LEU A 12 0.56 -15.12 -2.47
C LEU A 12 1.89 -15.63 -1.91
N ARG A 13 1.87 -16.37 -0.80
CA ARG A 13 3.09 -17.01 -0.25
C ARG A 13 3.66 -18.03 -1.22
N ARG A 14 2.81 -18.87 -1.80
CA ARG A 14 3.23 -19.84 -2.81
C ARG A 14 3.77 -19.13 -4.05
N GLN A 15 3.08 -18.11 -4.56
CA GLN A 15 3.54 -17.33 -5.71
C GLN A 15 4.92 -16.68 -5.46
N ALA A 16 5.15 -16.12 -4.26
CA ALA A 16 6.45 -15.55 -3.91
C ALA A 16 7.56 -16.61 -3.87
N ALA A 17 7.26 -17.81 -3.35
CA ALA A 17 8.20 -18.93 -3.33
C ALA A 17 8.52 -19.46 -4.74
N GLU A 18 7.50 -19.63 -5.59
CA GLU A 18 7.64 -20.06 -6.99
C GLU A 18 8.44 -19.04 -7.81
N ALA A 19 8.30 -17.75 -7.52
CA ALA A 19 9.06 -16.67 -8.14
C ALA A 19 10.48 -16.49 -7.55
N GLY A 20 10.85 -17.26 -6.51
CA GLY A 20 12.17 -17.15 -5.87
C GLY A 20 12.41 -15.84 -5.12
N LEU A 21 11.35 -15.17 -4.66
CA LEU A 21 11.45 -13.89 -3.96
C LEU A 21 11.79 -14.09 -2.48
N ASP A 22 12.98 -13.67 -2.06
CA ASP A 22 13.47 -13.73 -0.68
C ASP A 22 13.19 -12.45 0.13
N ASN A 23 12.74 -11.40 -0.54
CA ASN A 23 12.50 -10.05 0.00
C ASN A 23 11.03 -9.76 0.34
N VAL A 24 10.17 -10.78 0.42
CA VAL A 24 8.74 -10.64 0.75
C VAL A 24 8.42 -11.29 2.10
N HIS A 25 8.19 -10.47 3.12
CA HIS A 25 7.84 -10.94 4.46
C HIS A 25 6.33 -10.88 4.70
N PHE A 26 5.73 -12.01 5.11
CA PHE A 26 4.32 -12.13 5.48
C PHE A 26 4.14 -12.18 7.00
N LEU A 27 3.59 -11.13 7.59
CA LEU A 27 3.26 -11.07 9.01
C LEU A 27 1.81 -11.53 9.27
N PRO A 28 1.52 -12.15 10.42
CA PRO A 28 0.15 -12.48 10.80
C PRO A 28 -0.70 -11.20 10.99
N ALA A 29 -2.00 -11.38 11.20
CA ALA A 29 -2.83 -10.29 11.71
C ALA A 29 -2.28 -9.84 13.07
N LEU A 30 -2.09 -8.52 13.22
CA LEU A 30 -1.61 -7.90 14.43
C LEU A 30 -2.74 -7.11 15.08
N GLU A 31 -2.73 -7.04 16.41
CA GLU A 31 -3.63 -6.14 17.13
C GLU A 31 -3.34 -4.69 16.76
N ARG A 32 -4.39 -3.86 16.68
CA ARG A 32 -4.30 -2.46 16.25
C ARG A 32 -3.27 -1.65 17.05
N ARG A 33 -3.10 -1.95 18.34
CA ARG A 33 -2.11 -1.29 19.21
C ARG A 33 -0.65 -1.40 18.72
N TYR A 34 -0.33 -2.41 17.90
CA TYR A 34 1.02 -2.60 17.36
C TYR A 34 1.25 -1.87 16.03
N MET A 35 0.19 -1.36 15.39
CA MET A 35 0.30 -0.71 14.07
C MET A 35 1.22 0.52 14.08
N PRO A 36 1.18 1.43 15.07
CA PRO A 36 2.11 2.56 15.09
C PRO A 36 3.58 2.12 15.12
N ALA A 37 3.90 1.15 15.99
CA ALA A 37 5.27 0.64 16.12
C ALA A 37 5.75 -0.10 14.86
N LEU A 38 4.85 -0.81 14.18
CA LEU A 38 5.15 -1.47 12.91
C LEU A 38 5.39 -0.46 11.79
N LEU A 39 4.47 0.49 11.61
CA LEU A 39 4.54 1.48 10.52
C LEU A 39 5.76 2.40 10.67
N ALA A 40 6.20 2.69 11.89
CA ALA A 40 7.44 3.43 12.15
C ALA A 40 8.71 2.72 11.62
N ARG A 41 8.64 1.43 11.27
CA ARG A 41 9.75 0.67 10.68
C ARG A 41 9.74 0.66 9.15
N PHE A 42 8.76 1.27 8.52
CA PHE A 42 8.65 1.32 7.07
C PHE A 42 9.14 2.65 6.52
N ASP A 43 9.75 2.59 5.33
CA ASP A 43 10.16 3.78 4.58
C ASP A 43 8.98 4.36 3.79
N LEU A 44 8.05 3.51 3.35
CA LEU A 44 6.84 3.88 2.61
C LEU A 44 5.69 2.91 2.87
N ALA A 45 4.47 3.36 2.62
CA ALA A 45 3.26 2.53 2.64
C ALA A 45 2.65 2.42 1.23
N TYR A 46 2.01 1.29 0.94
CA TYR A 46 1.27 1.08 -0.31
C TYR A 46 -0.20 0.83 -0.02
N LEU A 47 -1.07 1.49 -0.79
CA LEU A 47 -2.50 1.25 -0.81
C LEU A 47 -2.96 1.13 -2.26
N GLY A 48 -3.55 0.00 -2.62
CA GLY A 48 -4.00 -0.25 -3.99
C GLY A 48 -5.46 -0.66 -4.07
N TRP A 49 -6.10 -0.24 -5.15
CA TRP A 49 -7.47 -0.56 -5.52
C TRP A 49 -7.51 -1.27 -6.87
N GLN A 50 -8.60 -1.99 -7.11
CA GLN A 50 -8.93 -2.46 -8.46
C GLN A 50 -9.63 -1.34 -9.23
N ARG A 51 -9.58 -1.37 -10.56
CA ARG A 51 -10.45 -0.49 -11.35
C ARG A 51 -11.92 -0.92 -11.22
N GLN A 52 -12.74 -0.09 -10.56
CA GLN A 52 -14.18 -0.35 -10.42
C GLN A 52 -15.02 0.91 -10.70
N PRO A 53 -16.10 0.82 -11.52
CA PRO A 53 -16.97 1.96 -11.81
C PRO A 53 -17.61 2.61 -10.57
N LEU A 54 -17.75 1.86 -9.48
CA LEU A 54 -18.30 2.34 -8.21
C LEU A 54 -17.43 3.45 -7.58
N TYR A 55 -16.12 3.42 -7.78
CA TYR A 55 -15.19 4.36 -7.14
C TYR A 55 -15.30 5.79 -7.72
N ARG A 56 -16.06 5.99 -8.79
CA ARG A 56 -16.48 7.32 -9.28
C ARG A 56 -17.33 8.11 -8.27
N TYR A 57 -17.84 7.45 -7.24
CA TYR A 57 -18.55 8.10 -6.12
C TYR A 57 -17.65 8.36 -4.91
N GLY A 58 -16.37 8.02 -5.03
CA GLY A 58 -15.36 8.17 -4.00
C GLY A 58 -15.08 6.89 -3.23
N ILE A 59 -14.00 6.96 -2.46
CA ILE A 59 -13.48 5.89 -1.61
C ILE A 59 -13.18 6.44 -0.21
N SER A 60 -13.31 5.56 0.79
CA SER A 60 -12.94 5.86 2.19
C SER A 60 -12.01 4.76 2.72
N PRO A 61 -10.70 4.89 2.52
CA PRO A 61 -9.72 3.91 2.98
C PRO A 61 -9.52 3.97 4.49
N ASN A 62 -9.89 2.89 5.18
CA ASN A 62 -9.72 2.79 6.64
C ASN A 62 -8.25 2.74 7.11
N LYS A 63 -7.31 2.32 6.25
CA LYS A 63 -5.87 2.24 6.59
C LYS A 63 -5.11 3.54 6.35
N LEU A 64 -5.66 4.45 5.56
CA LEU A 64 -4.92 5.61 5.09
C LEU A 64 -4.55 6.54 6.25
N GLY A 65 -5.45 6.71 7.21
CA GLY A 65 -5.20 7.50 8.42
C GLY A 65 -4.02 6.96 9.24
N ASP A 66 -3.88 5.65 9.38
CA ASP A 66 -2.76 5.04 10.12
C ASP A 66 -1.42 5.33 9.42
N TYR A 67 -1.38 5.30 8.08
CA TYR A 67 -0.18 5.62 7.29
C TYR A 67 0.21 7.10 7.41
N MET A 68 -0.79 7.99 7.33
CA MET A 68 -0.59 9.43 7.50
C MET A 68 -0.12 9.77 8.92
N MET A 69 -0.71 9.16 9.96
CA MET A 69 -0.28 9.34 11.35
C MET A 69 1.15 8.86 11.58
N ALA A 70 1.58 7.81 10.88
CA ALA A 70 2.96 7.33 10.93
C ALA A 70 3.95 8.22 10.14
N ALA A 71 3.47 9.29 9.49
CA ALA A 71 4.24 10.18 8.63
C ALA A 71 5.09 9.41 7.61
N ARG A 72 4.49 8.37 7.01
CA ARG A 72 5.13 7.58 5.95
C ARG A 72 4.64 8.07 4.59
N PRO A 73 5.52 8.32 3.61
CA PRO A 73 5.12 8.51 2.22
C PRO A 73 4.24 7.36 1.74
N ILE A 74 3.16 7.67 1.01
CA ILE A 74 2.20 6.67 0.54
C ILE A 74 2.25 6.56 -0.98
N VAL A 75 2.33 5.35 -1.52
CA VAL A 75 1.98 5.09 -2.93
C VAL A 75 0.55 4.60 -3.01
N HIS A 76 -0.31 5.36 -3.69
CA HIS A 76 -1.74 5.12 -3.78
C HIS A 76 -2.16 4.74 -5.21
N ALA A 77 -2.37 3.45 -5.48
CA ALA A 77 -2.86 2.99 -6.77
C ALA A 77 -4.38 3.13 -6.82
N VAL A 78 -4.90 4.20 -7.44
CA VAL A 78 -6.30 4.63 -7.34
C VAL A 78 -6.82 5.22 -8.64
N ASP A 79 -8.10 4.96 -8.90
CA ASP A 79 -8.92 5.62 -9.92
C ASP A 79 -10.32 5.83 -9.29
N ALA A 80 -10.50 7.00 -8.68
CA ALA A 80 -11.67 7.35 -7.87
C ALA A 80 -11.95 8.84 -7.95
N ALA A 81 -13.12 9.28 -7.48
CA ALA A 81 -13.48 10.70 -7.46
C ALA A 81 -12.67 11.55 -6.48
N ASN A 82 -12.09 10.94 -5.45
CA ASN A 82 -11.22 11.58 -4.48
C ASN A 82 -9.88 10.87 -4.39
N ASP A 83 -8.84 11.62 -4.06
CA ASP A 83 -7.50 11.09 -3.84
C ASP A 83 -6.86 11.79 -2.64
N PRO A 84 -7.12 11.30 -1.41
CA PRO A 84 -6.66 11.98 -0.22
C PRO A 84 -5.12 12.02 -0.09
N VAL A 85 -4.41 11.14 -0.81
CA VAL A 85 -2.94 11.16 -0.83
C VAL A 85 -2.42 12.32 -1.67
N ALA A 86 -2.97 12.51 -2.87
CA ALA A 86 -2.64 13.66 -3.71
C ALA A 86 -3.12 14.98 -3.07
N GLU A 87 -4.33 15.01 -2.53
CA GLU A 87 -4.91 16.19 -1.85
C GLU A 87 -4.06 16.64 -0.64
N ALA A 88 -3.55 15.70 0.16
CA ALA A 88 -2.70 16.01 1.30
C ALA A 88 -1.22 16.20 0.96
N GLY A 89 -0.80 15.87 -0.26
CA GLY A 89 0.61 15.91 -0.68
C GLY A 89 1.52 14.94 0.09
N CYS A 90 0.96 13.84 0.62
CA CYS A 90 1.69 12.90 1.49
C CYS A 90 2.20 11.65 0.74
N GLY A 91 2.39 11.74 -0.57
CA GLY A 91 2.75 10.58 -1.38
C GLY A 91 2.60 10.79 -2.88
N LEU A 92 2.53 9.67 -3.61
CA LEU A 92 2.32 9.63 -5.06
C LEU A 92 1.14 8.71 -5.39
N SER A 93 0.33 9.12 -6.36
CA SER A 93 -0.76 8.29 -6.86
C SER A 93 -0.43 7.72 -8.23
N THR A 94 -0.87 6.50 -8.48
CA THR A 94 -0.67 5.78 -9.74
C THR A 94 -1.99 5.21 -10.24
N PRO A 95 -2.12 4.90 -11.54
CA PRO A 95 -3.25 4.13 -12.01
C PRO A 95 -3.33 2.77 -11.29
N PRO A 96 -4.54 2.26 -11.02
CA PRO A 96 -4.72 0.88 -10.56
C PRO A 96 -4.34 -0.09 -11.68
N ASP A 97 -3.92 -1.29 -11.28
CA ASP A 97 -3.55 -2.39 -12.17
C ASP A 97 -2.36 -2.08 -13.12
N ASP A 98 -1.53 -1.09 -12.78
CA ASP A 98 -0.30 -0.74 -13.51
C ASP A 98 0.96 -0.98 -12.65
N PRO A 99 1.57 -2.18 -12.73
CA PRO A 99 2.77 -2.49 -11.94
C PRO A 99 4.00 -1.66 -12.36
N THR A 100 4.04 -1.15 -13.59
CA THR A 100 5.16 -0.33 -14.08
C THR A 100 5.12 1.05 -13.45
N ALA A 101 3.94 1.68 -13.44
CA ALA A 101 3.74 2.96 -12.77
C ALA A 101 3.97 2.85 -11.26
N LEU A 102 3.48 1.77 -10.64
CA LEU A 102 3.71 1.48 -9.22
C LEU A 102 5.20 1.37 -8.89
N ALA A 103 5.96 0.59 -9.65
CA ALA A 103 7.39 0.42 -9.44
C ALA A 103 8.15 1.75 -9.59
N ALA A 104 7.80 2.56 -10.58
CA ALA A 104 8.41 3.88 -10.79
C ALA A 104 8.13 4.85 -9.62
N ALA A 105 6.90 4.85 -9.09
CA ALA A 105 6.53 5.68 -7.94
C ALA A 105 7.29 5.25 -6.67
N ILE A 106 7.40 3.95 -6.42
CA ILE A 106 8.18 3.40 -5.30
C ILE A 106 9.65 3.81 -5.41
N ALA A 107 10.27 3.62 -6.58
CA ALA A 107 11.66 3.98 -6.81
C ALA A 107 11.92 5.47 -6.59
N ARG A 108 11.00 6.34 -7.03
CA ARG A 108 11.09 7.79 -6.82
C ARG A 108 11.04 8.17 -5.35
N LEU A 109 10.14 7.56 -4.56
CA LEU A 109 10.06 7.83 -3.12
C LEU A 109 11.26 7.26 -2.36
N ALA A 110 11.76 6.09 -2.76
CA ALA A 110 12.94 5.47 -2.15
C ALA A 110 14.25 6.24 -2.41
N ALA A 111 14.28 7.08 -3.44
CA ALA A 111 15.42 7.95 -3.75
C ALA A 111 15.40 9.30 -3.02
N LEU A 112 14.39 9.55 -2.17
CA LEU A 112 14.37 10.73 -1.31
C LEU A 112 15.46 10.60 -0.22
N PRO A 113 16.11 11.71 0.15
CA PRO A 113 17.17 11.72 1.15
C PRO A 113 16.68 11.43 2.57
#